data_AF-A0A7V8X5B7-F1
#
_entry.id   AF-A0A7V8X5B7-F1
#
_cell.length_a   1.000
_cell.length_b   1.000
_cell.length_c   1.000
_cell.angle_alpha   90.00
_cell.angle_beta   90.00
_cell.angle_gamma   90.00
#
_symmetry.space_group_name_H-M   'P 1'
#
loop_
_entity.id
_entity.type
_entity.pdbx_description
1 polymer ?
#
loop_
_entity_poly.entity_id
_entity_poly.type
_entity_poly.pdbx_seq_one_letter_code
_entity_poly.pdbx_strand_id
1 'polypeptide(L)'
;VNCFGDLIGGLALLTVASQGVEVDWSLVALGLLLAAVVGGALIEGAVQIALGSLAFRFLQLSMMQVTVNEVFNIYGNYPSRIFPSLVQYLLTFALPVAFVAYLPASVILDQTGGLHVSTALAWGAPLIGVALFALALRVWGRMSRQYQSAGN
;
A
#
# COMPACT_ATOMS: atom_id res chain seq x y z
N VAL A 1 12.04 -15.53 -2.25
CA VAL A 1 11.45 -14.84 -1.09
C VAL A 1 10.85 -15.91 -0.18
N ASN A 2 11.20 -15.93 1.10
CA ASN A 2 10.76 -16.98 2.03
C ASN A 2 9.54 -16.46 2.82
N CYS A 3 8.34 -16.60 2.26
CA CYS A 3 7.10 -16.00 2.78
C CYS A 3 6.85 -16.27 4.28
N PHE A 4 7.21 -17.45 4.77
CA PHE A 4 7.13 -17.79 6.19
C PHE A 4 8.10 -16.97 7.04
N GLY A 5 9.31 -16.71 6.54
CA GLY A 5 10.29 -15.86 7.22
C GLY A 5 9.82 -14.43 7.35
N ASP A 6 9.23 -13.86 6.29
CA ASP A 6 8.71 -12.49 6.30
C ASP A 6 7.51 -12.36 7.25
N LEU A 7 6.61 -13.35 7.26
CA LEU A 7 5.47 -13.38 8.17
C LEU A 7 5.90 -13.51 9.64
N ILE A 8 6.80 -14.45 9.95
CA ILE A 8 7.32 -14.65 11.30
C ILE A 8 8.08 -13.40 11.76
N GLY A 9 8.91 -12.83 10.89
CA GLY A 9 9.66 -11.60 11.16
C GLY A 9 8.72 -10.42 11.44
N GLY A 10 7.69 -10.23 10.62
CA GLY A 10 6.69 -9.18 10.81
C GLY A 10 5.92 -9.33 12.13
N LEU A 11 5.48 -10.55 12.47
CA LEU A 11 4.80 -10.84 13.73
C LEU A 11 5.71 -10.62 14.94
N ALA A 12 6.97 -11.06 14.86
CA ALA A 12 7.95 -10.85 15.91
C ALA A 12 8.23 -9.35 16.14
N LEU A 13 8.44 -8.60 15.05
CA LEU A 13 8.64 -7.15 15.10
C LEU A 13 7.42 -6.44 15.69
N LEU A 14 6.21 -6.78 15.25
CA LEU A 14 4.98 -6.21 15.79
C LEU A 14 4.85 -6.47 17.29
N THR A 15 5.09 -7.71 17.71
CA THR A 15 4.98 -8.11 19.13
C THR A 15 5.98 -7.33 19.98
N VAL A 16 7.27 -7.29 19.58
CA VAL A 16 8.31 -6.58 20.33
C VAL A 16 8.06 -5.08 20.34
N ALA A 17 7.71 -4.47 19.20
CA ALA A 17 7.43 -3.04 19.12
C ALA A 17 6.22 -2.65 19.97
N SER A 18 5.18 -3.49 20.02
CA SER A 18 3.98 -3.24 20.83
C SER A 18 4.24 -3.29 22.34
N GLN A 19 5.35 -3.86 22.80
CA GLN A 19 5.73 -3.83 24.22
C GLN A 19 6.35 -2.48 24.63
N GLY A 20 6.87 -1.72 23.66
CA GLY A 20 7.49 -0.41 23.89
C GLY A 20 6.53 0.79 23.79
N VAL A 21 5.26 0.55 23.42
CA VAL A 21 4.23 1.58 23.24
C VAL A 21 2.93 1.09 23.87
N GLU A 22 2.21 1.97 24.55
CA GLU A 22 0.86 1.66 25.03
C GLU A 22 -0.11 1.57 23.84
N VAL A 23 -0.42 0.35 23.42
CA VAL A 23 -1.40 0.07 22.35
C VAL A 23 -2.62 -0.60 22.97
N ASP A 24 -3.79 0.02 22.82
CA ASP A 24 -5.06 -0.62 23.21
C ASP A 24 -5.49 -1.61 22.11
N TRP A 25 -5.13 -2.88 22.32
CA TRP A 25 -5.49 -4.00 21.45
C TRP A 25 -6.97 -4.41 21.58
N SER A 26 -7.86 -3.46 21.31
CA SER A 26 -9.30 -3.71 21.18
C SER A 26 -9.62 -4.58 19.95
N LEU A 27 -10.82 -5.19 19.92
CA LEU A 27 -11.30 -5.93 18.74
C LEU A 27 -11.30 -5.05 17.47
N VAL A 28 -11.55 -3.75 17.62
CA VAL A 28 -11.55 -2.80 16.51
C VAL A 28 -10.14 -2.58 15.98
N ALA A 29 -9.14 -2.41 16.86
CA ALA A 29 -7.75 -2.27 16.48
C ALA A 29 -7.22 -3.53 15.75
N LEU A 30 -7.56 -4.72 16.27
CA LEU A 30 -7.19 -5.98 15.63
C LEU A 30 -7.88 -6.16 14.27
N GLY A 31 -9.17 -5.82 14.17
CA GLY A 31 -9.91 -5.84 12.91
C GLY A 31 -9.31 -4.88 11.88
N LEU A 32 -8.92 -3.68 12.30
CA LEU A 32 -8.26 -2.69 11.45
C LEU A 32 -6.86 -3.15 11.02
N LEU A 33 -6.09 -3.78 11.91
CA LEU A 33 -4.78 -4.35 11.58
C LEU A 33 -4.91 -5.41 10.48
N LEU A 34 -5.82 -6.37 10.64
CA LEU A 34 -6.05 -7.42 9.63
C LEU A 34 -6.54 -6.83 8.31
N ALA A 35 -7.48 -5.88 8.37
CA ALA A 35 -7.96 -5.18 7.19
C ALA A 35 -6.83 -4.40 6.50
N ALA A 36 -5.92 -3.77 7.26
CA ALA A 36 -4.78 -3.04 6.73
C ALA A 36 -3.77 -3.97 6.02
N VAL A 37 -3.50 -5.16 6.57
CA VAL A 37 -2.64 -6.16 5.91
C VAL A 37 -3.23 -6.56 4.54
N VAL A 38 -4.52 -6.86 4.49
CA VAL A 38 -5.20 -7.21 3.23
C VAL A 38 -5.26 -6.01 2.29
N GLY A 39 -5.62 -4.83 2.80
CA GLY A 39 -5.72 -3.59 2.03
C GLY A 39 -4.38 -3.17 1.42
N GLY A 40 -3.29 -3.24 2.19
CA GLY A 40 -1.93 -2.99 1.74
C GLY A 40 -1.52 -3.95 0.62
N ALA A 41 -1.76 -5.25 0.79
CA ALA A 41 -1.51 -6.25 -0.26
C ALA A 41 -2.30 -5.96 -1.55
N LEU A 42 -3.56 -5.51 -1.42
CA LEU A 42 -4.38 -5.10 -2.57
C LEU A 42 -3.87 -3.82 -3.22
N ILE A 43 -3.34 -2.86 -2.47
CA ILE A 43 -2.72 -1.64 -3.03
C ILE A 43 -1.49 -2.00 -3.85
N GLU A 44 -0.56 -2.77 -3.29
CA GLU A 44 0.64 -3.20 -4.00
C GLU A 44 0.26 -4.00 -5.24
N GLY A 45 -0.67 -4.94 -5.12
CA GLY A 45 -1.22 -5.69 -6.25
C GLY A 45 -1.85 -4.80 -7.32
N ALA A 46 -2.61 -3.77 -6.93
CA ALA A 46 -3.24 -2.83 -7.84
C ALA A 46 -2.20 -2.06 -8.66
N VAL A 47 -1.14 -1.58 -8.00
CA VAL A 47 -0.04 -0.87 -8.64
C VAL A 47 0.69 -1.79 -9.62
N GLN A 48 1.00 -3.03 -9.23
CA GLN A 48 1.66 -4.00 -10.11
C GLN A 48 0.79 -4.37 -11.32
N ILE A 49 -0.52 -4.57 -11.14
CA ILE A 49 -1.46 -4.82 -12.25
C ILE A 49 -1.53 -3.60 -13.17
N ALA A 50 -1.58 -2.39 -12.64
CA ALA A 50 -1.61 -1.17 -13.44
C ALA A 50 -0.33 -1.02 -14.28
N LEU A 51 0.85 -1.22 -13.68
CA LEU A 51 2.13 -1.19 -14.38
C LEU A 51 2.24 -2.31 -15.42
N GLY A 52 1.79 -3.52 -15.08
CA GLY A 52 1.72 -4.64 -16.01
C GLY A 52 0.80 -4.36 -17.20
N SER A 53 -0.32 -3.66 -16.97
CA SER A 53 -1.26 -3.25 -18.03
C SER A 53 -0.61 -2.31 -19.05
N LEU A 54 0.36 -1.50 -18.62
CA LEU A 54 1.08 -0.59 -19.52
C LEU A 54 2.02 -1.35 -20.47
N ALA A 55 2.42 -2.59 -20.14
CA ALA A 55 3.29 -3.41 -20.99
C ALA A 55 2.65 -3.76 -22.33
N PHE A 56 1.32 -3.69 -22.42
CA PHE A 56 0.60 -3.84 -23.69
C PHE A 56 0.82 -2.68 -24.66
N ARG A 57 1.31 -1.52 -24.20
CA ARG A 57 1.52 -0.31 -25.01
C ARG A 57 2.98 0.16 -25.05
N PHE A 58 3.77 -0.13 -24.02
CA PHE A 58 5.16 0.31 -23.93
C PHE A 58 6.10 -0.90 -23.84
N LEU A 59 7.19 -0.87 -24.61
CA LEU A 59 8.14 -1.98 -24.76
C LEU A 59 9.07 -2.21 -23.55
N GLN A 60 9.25 -1.22 -22.66
CA GLN A 60 10.19 -1.31 -21.53
C GLN A 60 9.64 -0.64 -20.27
N LEU A 61 9.00 -1.44 -19.41
CA LEU A 61 8.45 -1.02 -18.11
C LEU A 61 9.13 -1.66 -16.91
N SER A 62 10.09 -2.58 -17.12
CA SER A 62 10.79 -3.27 -16.04
C SER A 62 11.48 -2.31 -15.08
N MET A 63 12.15 -1.27 -15.62
CA MET A 63 12.79 -0.25 -14.79
C MET A 63 11.77 0.53 -13.94
N MET A 64 10.62 0.89 -14.51
CA MET A 64 9.56 1.59 -13.77
C MET A 64 8.99 0.71 -12.65
N GLN A 65 8.78 -0.59 -12.90
CA GLN A 65 8.33 -1.52 -11.87
C GLN A 65 9.33 -1.64 -10.71
N VAL A 66 10.63 -1.74 -11.03
CA VAL A 66 11.69 -1.79 -10.01
C VAL A 66 11.71 -0.49 -9.20
N THR A 67 11.70 0.68 -9.85
CA THR A 67 11.70 1.97 -9.17
C THR A 67 10.49 2.14 -8.27
N VAL A 68 9.28 1.77 -8.73
CA VAL A 68 8.08 1.85 -7.90
C VAL A 68 8.18 0.91 -6.70
N ASN A 69 8.66 -0.31 -6.89
CA ASN A 69 8.86 -1.26 -5.80
C ASN A 69 9.88 -0.77 -4.77
N GLU A 70 10.97 -0.14 -5.22
CA GLU A 70 11.94 0.51 -4.32
C GLU A 70 11.31 1.66 -3.54
N VAL A 71 10.43 2.45 -4.17
CA VAL A 71 9.72 3.52 -3.46
C VAL A 71 8.83 2.95 -2.35
N PHE A 72 8.10 1.88 -2.60
CA PHE A 72 7.30 1.21 -1.56
C PHE A 72 8.19 0.67 -0.43
N ASN A 73 9.28 -0.01 -0.77
CA ASN A 73 10.19 -0.60 0.22
C ASN A 73 10.94 0.43 1.05
N ILE A 74 11.40 1.53 0.46
CA ILE A 74 12.17 2.54 1.21
C ILE A 74 11.21 3.42 1.99
N TYR A 75 10.24 4.05 1.32
CA TYR A 75 9.44 5.10 1.94
C TYR A 75 8.28 4.54 2.78
N GLY A 76 7.81 3.32 2.51
CA GLY A 76 6.77 2.66 3.31
C GLY A 76 7.20 2.31 4.73
N ASN A 77 8.51 2.19 4.98
CA ASN A 77 9.08 1.87 6.30
C ASN A 77 9.24 3.10 7.21
N TYR A 78 9.00 4.32 6.71
CA TYR A 78 9.17 5.55 7.48
C TYR A 78 7.84 6.27 7.73
N PRO A 79 7.66 6.90 8.92
CA PRO A 79 6.49 7.71 9.20
C PRO A 79 6.34 8.86 8.20
N SER A 80 5.15 9.08 7.61
CA SER A 80 5.01 10.09 6.55
C SER A 80 5.34 11.52 7.00
N ARG A 81 5.19 11.81 8.30
CA ARG A 81 5.47 13.13 8.89
C ARG A 81 6.91 13.62 8.74
N ILE A 82 7.88 12.72 8.56
CA ILE A 82 9.28 13.14 8.39
C ILE A 82 9.52 13.79 7.02
N PHE A 83 8.61 13.60 6.06
CA PHE A 83 8.75 14.12 4.72
C PHE A 83 8.14 15.52 4.59
N PRO A 84 8.64 16.36 3.66
CA PRO A 84 7.98 17.61 3.30
C PRO A 84 6.56 17.37 2.80
N SER A 85 5.66 18.34 3.00
CA SER A 85 4.23 18.22 2.67
C SER A 85 3.98 17.73 1.24
N LEU A 86 4.69 18.27 0.24
CA LEU A 86 4.56 17.83 -1.16
C LEU A 86 4.85 16.33 -1.34
N VAL A 87 5.90 15.82 -0.69
CA VAL A 87 6.28 14.41 -0.76
C VAL A 87 5.22 13.53 -0.09
N GLN A 88 4.65 13.98 1.03
CA GLN A 88 3.54 13.29 1.68
C GLN A 88 2.34 13.13 0.75
N TYR A 89 1.96 14.20 0.03
CA TYR A 89 0.88 14.15 -0.95
C TYR A 89 1.18 13.20 -2.11
N LEU A 90 2.40 13.20 -2.65
CA LEU A 90 2.79 12.28 -3.72
C LEU A 90 2.76 10.82 -3.26
N LEU A 91 3.33 10.52 -2.10
CA LEU A 91 3.34 9.16 -1.54
C LEU A 91 1.93 8.69 -1.16
N THR A 92 1.00 9.60 -0.86
CA THR A 92 -0.37 9.25 -0.48
C THR A 92 -1.27 9.09 -1.70
N PHE A 93 -1.26 10.03 -2.63
CA PHE A 93 -2.26 10.08 -3.72
C PHE A 93 -1.73 9.60 -5.06
N ALA A 94 -0.42 9.69 -5.31
CA ALA A 94 0.16 9.22 -6.58
C ALA A 94 0.59 7.74 -6.51
N LEU A 95 1.26 7.33 -5.43
CA LEU A 95 1.76 5.95 -5.25
C LEU A 95 1.08 5.14 -4.13
N PRO A 96 -0.08 5.58 -3.62
CA PRO A 96 -0.74 5.10 -2.37
C PRO A 96 0.08 4.46 -1.23
N VAL A 97 1.37 4.76 -1.08
CA VAL A 97 2.27 4.15 -0.08
C VAL A 97 1.77 4.38 1.35
N ALA A 98 1.28 5.59 1.65
CA ALA A 98 0.82 5.94 3.00
C ALA A 98 -0.38 5.07 3.45
N PHE A 99 -1.21 4.59 2.51
CA PHE A 99 -2.39 3.77 2.81
C PHE A 99 -2.03 2.34 3.21
N VAL A 100 -0.83 1.85 2.89
CA VAL A 100 -0.41 0.46 3.14
C VAL A 100 -0.27 0.18 4.63
N ALA A 101 0.48 1.02 5.34
CA ALA A 101 0.81 0.80 6.75
C ALA A 101 0.67 2.06 7.60
N TYR A 102 1.11 3.23 7.10
CA TYR A 102 1.23 4.43 7.91
C TYR A 102 -0.12 4.97 8.43
N LEU A 103 -1.13 5.09 7.57
CA LEU A 103 -2.45 5.60 7.96
C LEU A 103 -3.18 4.68 8.96
N PRO A 104 -3.35 3.36 8.70
CA PRO A 104 -4.00 2.48 9.67
C PRO A 104 -3.21 2.35 10.98
N ALA A 105 -1.87 2.35 10.93
CA ALA A 105 -1.05 2.35 12.14
C ALA A 105 -1.25 3.64 12.96
N SER A 106 -1.37 4.79 12.31
CA SER A 106 -1.63 6.07 12.99
C SER A 106 -3.00 6.08 13.69
N VAL A 107 -3.97 5.33 13.18
CA VAL A 107 -5.27 5.13 13.83
C VAL A 107 -5.16 4.21 15.04
N ILE A 108 -4.48 3.06 14.89
CA ILE A 108 -4.29 2.08 15.99
C ILE A 108 -3.51 2.72 17.16
N LEU A 109 -2.54 3.59 16.86
CA LEU A 109 -1.72 4.27 17.85
C LEU A 109 -2.37 5.55 18.41
N ASP A 110 -3.60 5.88 18.02
CA ASP A 110 -4.29 7.14 18.34
C ASP A 110 -3.48 8.41 18.01
N GLN A 111 -2.64 8.34 16.98
CA GLN A 111 -1.77 9.43 16.53
C GLN A 111 -2.32 10.15 15.30
N THR A 112 -3.62 10.38 15.22
CA THR A 112 -4.25 10.95 14.01
C THR A 112 -4.11 12.48 13.88
N GLY A 113 -3.83 13.20 14.97
CA GLY A 113 -3.87 14.67 15.03
C GLY A 113 -2.90 15.45 14.13
N GLY A 114 -1.85 14.81 13.60
CA GLY A 114 -0.88 15.42 12.68
C GLY A 114 -0.84 14.76 11.30
N LEU A 115 -1.90 14.06 10.91
CA LEU A 115 -2.03 13.55 9.54
C LEU A 115 -2.37 14.69 8.58
N HIS A 116 -1.82 14.64 7.36
CA HIS A 116 -2.19 15.55 6.27
C HIS A 116 -3.52 15.18 5.59
N VAL A 117 -4.15 14.09 6.04
CA VAL A 117 -5.44 13.59 5.57
C VAL A 117 -6.46 13.56 6.72
N SER A 118 -7.75 13.49 6.39
CA SER A 118 -8.79 13.36 7.41
C SER A 118 -8.71 12.02 8.14
N THR A 119 -9.06 12.02 9.43
CA THR A 119 -9.10 10.79 10.24
C THR A 119 -10.03 9.73 9.63
N ALA A 120 -11.14 10.13 9.03
CA ALA A 120 -12.05 9.22 8.33
C ALA A 120 -11.37 8.51 7.14
N LEU A 121 -10.50 9.21 6.40
CA LEU A 121 -9.75 8.60 5.30
C LEU A 121 -8.68 7.61 5.82
N ALA A 122 -8.08 7.90 6.96
CA ALA A 122 -7.12 6.99 7.59
C ALA A 122 -7.79 5.70 8.08
N TRP A 123 -8.98 5.79 8.68
CA TRP A 123 -9.83 4.62 9.01
C TRP A 123 -10.24 3.84 7.75
N GLY A 124 -10.56 4.55 6.67
CA GLY A 124 -10.94 3.98 5.38
C GLY A 124 -9.78 3.42 4.55
N ALA A 125 -8.54 3.48 5.03
CA ALA A 125 -7.36 3.08 4.24
C ALA A 125 -7.45 1.67 3.62
N PRO A 126 -7.92 0.63 4.35
CA PRO A 126 -8.11 -0.70 3.75
C PRO A 126 -9.09 -0.71 2.56
N LEU A 127 -10.15 0.11 2.61
CA LEU A 127 -11.16 0.20 1.56
C LEU A 127 -10.59 0.85 0.29
N ILE A 128 -9.62 1.76 0.43
CA ILE A 128 -8.90 2.34 -0.71
C ILE A 128 -8.15 1.24 -1.47
N GLY A 129 -7.56 0.26 -0.79
CA GLY A 129 -6.94 -0.88 -1.44
C GLY A 129 -7.90 -1.70 -2.28
N VAL A 130 -9.10 -1.99 -1.75
CA VAL A 130 -10.16 -2.69 -2.51
C VAL A 130 -10.57 -1.88 -3.74
N ALA A 131 -10.77 -0.57 -3.59
CA ALA A 131 -11.18 0.31 -4.68
C ALA A 131 -10.12 0.39 -5.78
N LEU A 132 -8.85 0.56 -5.42
CA LEU A 132 -7.73 0.63 -6.36
C LEU A 132 -7.51 -0.69 -7.08
N PHE A 133 -7.58 -1.82 -6.37
CA PHE A 133 -7.44 -3.13 -6.98
C PHE A 133 -8.55 -3.41 -8.00
N ALA A 134 -9.81 -3.10 -7.65
CA ALA A 134 -10.93 -3.22 -8.57
C ALA A 134 -10.80 -2.28 -9.79
N LEU A 135 -10.20 -1.10 -9.63
CA LEU A 135 -9.89 -0.20 -10.74
C LEU A 135 -8.79 -0.77 -11.63
N ALA A 136 -7.71 -1.28 -11.04
CA ALA A 136 -6.58 -1.87 -11.75
C ALA A 136 -7.01 -3.07 -12.59
N LEU A 137 -7.87 -3.95 -12.06
CA LEU A 137 -8.44 -5.07 -12.83
C LEU A 137 -9.26 -4.61 -14.04
N ARG A 138 -10.01 -3.50 -13.92
CA ARG A 138 -10.73 -2.92 -15.06
C ARG A 138 -9.79 -2.33 -16.10
N VAL A 139 -8.70 -1.70 -15.66
CA VAL A 139 -7.66 -1.18 -16.57
C VAL A 139 -7.00 -2.33 -17.32
N TRP A 140 -6.58 -3.37 -16.61
CA TRP A 140 -6.01 -4.58 -17.19
C TRP A 140 -6.91 -5.20 -18.25
N GLY A 141 -8.19 -5.42 -17.93
CA GLY A 141 -9.17 -5.98 -18.87
C GLY A 141 -9.43 -5.11 -20.10
N ARG A 142 -9.20 -3.79 -20.03
CA ARG A 142 -9.28 -2.89 -21.21
C ARG A 142 -8.00 -2.88 -22.03
N MET A 143 -6.84 -2.94 -21.40
CA MET A 143 -5.55 -2.93 -22.10
C MET A 143 -5.26 -4.28 -22.76
N SER A 144 -5.60 -5.40 -22.13
CA SER A 144 -5.40 -6.74 -22.70
C SER A 144 -6.17 -6.96 -24.01
N ARG A 145 -7.32 -6.28 -24.19
CA ARG A 145 -8.09 -6.32 -25.45
C ARG A 145 -7.42 -5.59 -26.61
N GLN A 146 -6.50 -4.66 -26.33
CA GLN A 146 -5.72 -3.94 -27.34
C GLN A 146 -4.46 -4.71 -27.77
N TYR A 147 -4.15 -5.81 -27.09
CA TYR A 147 -3.03 -6.67 -27.45
C TYR A 147 -3.35 -7.40 -28.77
N GLN A 148 -2.81 -6.89 -29.87
CA GLN A 148 -2.76 -7.64 -31.11
C GLN A 148 -1.65 -8.69 -30.97
N SER A 149 -2.03 -9.96 -31.01
CA SER A 149 -1.07 -11.07 -31.17
C SER A 149 -0.19 -10.79 -32.39
N ALA A 150 1.10 -11.12 -32.31
CA ALA A 150 2.09 -10.96 -33.39
C ALA A 150 1.85 -11.92 -34.58
N GLY A 151 0.60 -12.25 -34.89
CA GLY A 151 0.19 -13.26 -35.86
C GLY A 151 -1.09 -12.92 -36.63
N ASN A 152 -1.28 -11.65 -37.02
CA ASN A 152 -2.15 -11.24 -38.12
C ASN A 152 -1.43 -10.23 -39.00
#